data_AF-A0A961DRT6-F1
#
_entry.id   AF-A0A961DRT6-F1
#
_cell.length_a   1.000
_cell.length_b   1.000
_cell.length_c   1.000
_cell.angle_alpha   90.00
_cell.angle_beta   90.00
_cell.angle_gamma   90.00
#
_symmetry.space_group_name_H-M   'P 1'
#
loop_
_entity.id
_entity.type
_entity.pdbx_description
1 polymer ?
#
loop_
_entity_poly.entity_id
_entity_poly.type
_entity_poly.pdbx_seq_one_letter_code
_entity_poly.pdbx_strand_id
1 'polypeptide(L)'
;ASTLAWEAAHAYVEAAPDFAYSWTEPAAVSAPLDFYGYEATAGVWHITFTDNVAGYETVLRSMWGGPICVTRADYSKVELETLSESIASDVPDAFSVVADGVSGTVIVQTWFDRGLGDELRGKHGDAIVVDPVMVPLATDFVVPDDFYR
;
A
#
# COMPACT_ATOMS: atom_id res chain seq x y z
N ALA A 1 7.87 -20.05 -14.38
CA ALA A 1 7.05 -19.01 -15.01
C ALA A 1 7.88 -18.26 -16.06
N SER A 2 7.27 -17.75 -17.14
CA SER A 2 7.97 -16.93 -18.16
C SER A 2 7.64 -15.44 -17.98
N THR A 3 8.47 -14.53 -18.53
CA THR A 3 8.20 -13.08 -18.51
C THR A 3 6.84 -12.72 -19.13
N LEU A 4 6.49 -13.35 -20.26
CA LEU A 4 5.18 -13.14 -20.90
C LEU A 4 4.01 -13.57 -20.01
N ALA A 5 4.17 -14.65 -19.24
CA ALA A 5 3.15 -15.08 -18.29
C ALA A 5 3.03 -14.10 -17.12
N TRP A 6 4.15 -13.51 -16.68
CA TRP A 6 4.14 -12.45 -15.66
C TRP A 6 3.39 -11.22 -16.15
N GLU A 7 3.75 -10.71 -17.33
CA GLU A 7 3.16 -9.49 -17.90
C GLU A 7 1.66 -9.66 -18.13
N ALA A 8 1.23 -10.81 -18.65
CA ALA A 8 -0.18 -11.10 -18.85
C ALA A 8 -0.95 -11.18 -17.52
N ALA A 9 -0.38 -11.82 -16.50
CA ALA A 9 -1.01 -11.89 -15.17
C ALA A 9 -1.06 -10.51 -14.51
N HIS A 10 0.02 -9.72 -14.60
CA HIS A 10 0.07 -8.37 -14.06
C HIS A 10 -0.96 -7.45 -14.73
N ALA A 11 -1.09 -7.51 -16.06
CA ALA A 11 -2.10 -6.74 -16.78
C ALA A 11 -3.53 -7.14 -16.41
N TYR A 12 -3.78 -8.44 -16.16
CA TYR A 12 -5.08 -8.93 -15.70
C TYR A 12 -5.42 -8.39 -14.30
N VAL A 13 -4.46 -8.39 -13.38
CA VAL A 13 -4.62 -7.85 -12.02
C VAL A 13 -4.89 -6.35 -12.05
N GLU A 14 -4.08 -5.56 -12.75
CA GLU A 14 -4.22 -4.10 -12.82
C GLU A 14 -5.53 -3.63 -13.46
N ALA A 15 -6.14 -4.47 -14.30
CA ALA A 15 -7.43 -4.17 -14.93
C ALA A 15 -8.64 -4.49 -14.03
N ALA A 16 -8.44 -5.20 -12.92
CA ALA A 16 -9.53 -5.58 -12.04
C ALA A 16 -10.00 -4.38 -11.18
N PRO A 17 -11.30 -4.09 -11.11
CA PRO A 17 -11.82 -2.91 -10.40
C PRO A 17 -11.63 -2.98 -8.88
N ASP A 18 -11.52 -4.19 -8.34
CA ASP A 18 -11.31 -4.51 -6.93
C ASP A 18 -9.83 -4.80 -6.62
N PHE A 19 -8.92 -4.58 -7.58
CA PHE A 19 -7.49 -4.65 -7.32
C PHE A 19 -7.07 -3.57 -6.31
N ALA A 20 -6.32 -3.98 -5.30
CA ALA A 20 -5.80 -3.10 -4.26
C ALA A 20 -4.31 -2.80 -4.49
N TYR A 21 -3.44 -3.81 -4.44
CA TYR A 21 -2.01 -3.62 -4.67
C TYR A 21 -1.28 -4.93 -4.97
N SER A 22 -0.06 -4.84 -5.51
CA SER A 22 0.81 -6.02 -5.63
C SER A 22 2.29 -5.67 -5.43
N TRP A 23 3.04 -6.60 -4.84
CA TRP A 23 4.48 -6.47 -4.63
C TRP A 23 5.14 -7.86 -4.67
N THR A 24 6.45 -7.89 -4.91
CA THR A 24 7.22 -9.14 -4.78
C THR A 24 8.00 -9.11 -3.49
N GLU A 25 7.69 -10.01 -2.57
CA GLU A 25 8.54 -10.22 -1.39
C GLU A 25 9.72 -11.11 -1.78
N PRO A 26 10.96 -10.74 -1.46
CA PRO A 26 12.08 -11.66 -1.63
C PRO A 26 11.77 -12.93 -0.84
N ALA A 27 11.92 -14.10 -1.48
CA ALA A 27 11.80 -15.37 -0.79
C ALA A 27 12.78 -15.33 0.39
N ALA A 28 12.29 -15.56 1.62
CA ALA A 28 13.15 -15.59 2.78
C ALA A 28 14.36 -16.47 2.47
N VAL A 29 15.56 -15.92 2.65
CA VAL A 29 16.87 -16.49 2.29
C VAL A 29 17.19 -17.82 3.01
N SER A 30 16.21 -18.41 3.69
CA SER A 30 16.28 -19.58 4.55
C SER A 30 15.48 -20.80 4.06
N ALA A 31 14.71 -20.71 2.96
CA ALA A 31 14.12 -21.90 2.37
C ALA A 31 15.22 -22.75 1.69
N PRO A 32 15.42 -24.03 2.07
CA PRO A 32 16.38 -24.87 1.38
C PRO A 32 16.00 -24.98 -0.10
N LEU A 33 17.00 -24.76 -0.96
CA LEU A 33 16.91 -24.62 -2.43
C LEU A 33 16.24 -25.78 -3.17
N ASP A 34 15.88 -26.86 -2.47
CA ASP A 34 15.41 -28.13 -3.03
C ASP A 34 13.91 -28.41 -2.81
N PHE A 35 13.17 -27.62 -2.02
CA PHE A 35 11.80 -27.99 -1.66
C PHE A 35 10.74 -27.77 -2.76
N TYR A 36 11.00 -26.92 -3.77
CA TYR A 36 10.00 -26.58 -4.81
C TYR A 36 10.48 -26.60 -6.26
N GLY A 37 11.74 -26.98 -6.55
CA GLY A 37 12.24 -27.02 -7.94
C GLY A 37 12.20 -25.67 -8.66
N TYR A 38 12.09 -24.58 -7.91
CA TYR A 38 12.17 -23.19 -8.35
C TYR A 38 13.45 -22.62 -7.78
N GLU A 39 14.19 -21.81 -8.55
CA GLU A 39 15.32 -21.10 -7.96
C GLU A 39 14.80 -20.27 -6.78
N ALA A 40 15.33 -20.50 -5.57
CA ALA A 40 14.97 -19.76 -4.36
C ALA A 40 15.32 -18.25 -4.44
N THR A 41 15.68 -17.76 -5.62
CA THR A 41 15.97 -16.37 -5.97
C THR A 41 14.72 -15.59 -6.39
N ALA A 42 13.63 -16.25 -6.75
CA ALA A 42 12.44 -15.55 -7.21
C ALA A 42 11.38 -15.48 -6.11
N GLY A 43 11.06 -14.25 -5.74
CA GLY A 43 10.16 -13.92 -4.64
C GLY A 43 8.73 -14.41 -4.82
N VAL A 44 7.94 -14.30 -3.76
CA VAL A 44 6.50 -14.56 -3.81
C VAL A 44 5.81 -13.29 -4.29
N TRP A 45 5.00 -13.39 -5.34
CA TRP A 45 4.19 -12.26 -5.80
C TRP A 45 2.93 -12.17 -4.93
N HIS A 46 2.86 -11.14 -4.09
CA HIS A 46 1.74 -10.82 -3.23
C HIS A 46 0.78 -9.90 -3.96
N ILE A 47 -0.50 -10.23 -3.95
CA ILE A 47 -1.55 -9.53 -4.68
C ILE A 47 -2.76 -9.40 -3.75
N THR A 48 -3.32 -8.22 -3.66
CA THR A 48 -4.46 -7.94 -2.78
C THR A 48 -5.67 -7.47 -3.58
N PHE A 49 -6.85 -7.91 -3.16
CA PHE A 49 -8.14 -7.51 -3.73
C PHE A 49 -9.14 -7.19 -2.63
N THR A 50 -10.08 -6.29 -2.89
CA THR A 50 -11.18 -6.02 -1.96
C THR A 50 -12.27 -7.09 -2.00
N ASP A 51 -12.40 -7.81 -3.12
CA ASP A 51 -13.38 -8.88 -3.27
C ASP A 51 -12.86 -10.08 -4.09
N ASN A 52 -13.64 -11.15 -4.12
CA ASN A 52 -13.43 -12.35 -4.95
C ASN A 52 -12.02 -12.96 -4.91
N VAL A 53 -11.33 -12.90 -3.77
CA VAL A 53 -9.95 -13.38 -3.59
C VAL A 53 -9.73 -14.80 -4.14
N ALA A 54 -10.63 -15.74 -3.80
CA ALA A 54 -10.52 -17.13 -4.25
C ALA A 54 -10.68 -17.29 -5.78
N GLY A 55 -11.53 -16.46 -6.41
CA GLY A 55 -11.70 -16.42 -7.85
C GLY A 55 -10.45 -15.92 -8.55
N TYR A 56 -9.88 -14.81 -8.07
CA TYR A 56 -8.64 -14.28 -8.62
C TYR A 56 -7.47 -15.24 -8.46
N GLU A 57 -7.31 -15.84 -7.27
CA GLU A 57 -6.26 -16.82 -7.04
C GLU A 57 -6.34 -17.98 -8.03
N THR A 58 -7.55 -18.51 -8.26
CA THR A 58 -7.78 -19.60 -9.21
C THR A 58 -7.31 -19.22 -10.63
N VAL A 59 -7.67 -18.04 -11.10
CA VAL A 59 -7.26 -17.55 -12.43
C VAL A 59 -5.75 -17.33 -12.48
N LEU A 60 -5.19 -16.65 -11.47
CA LEU A 60 -3.76 -16.32 -11.42
C LEU A 60 -2.86 -17.56 -11.37
N ARG A 61 -3.25 -18.59 -10.62
CA ARG A 61 -2.53 -19.88 -10.61
C ARG A 61 -2.49 -20.53 -12.00
N SER A 62 -3.53 -20.34 -12.82
CA SER A 62 -3.55 -20.86 -14.19
C SER A 62 -2.69 -20.04 -15.17
N MET A 63 -2.46 -18.75 -14.89
CA MET A 63 -1.71 -17.84 -15.77
C MET A 63 -0.21 -17.81 -15.46
N TRP A 64 0.16 -17.57 -14.21
CA TRP A 64 1.54 -17.26 -13.83
C TRP A 64 2.38 -18.52 -13.57
N GLY A 65 1.81 -19.51 -12.89
CA GLY A 65 2.49 -20.77 -12.56
C GLY A 65 3.71 -20.65 -11.62
N GLY A 66 4.00 -19.46 -11.08
CA GLY A 66 5.00 -19.22 -10.03
C GLY A 66 4.36 -19.04 -8.64
N PRO A 67 5.17 -18.83 -7.58
CA PRO A 67 4.68 -18.60 -6.23
C PRO A 67 3.84 -17.31 -6.16
N ILE A 68 2.61 -17.43 -5.64
CA ILE A 68 1.71 -16.30 -5.39
C ILE A 68 1.07 -16.41 -4.01
N CYS A 69 0.80 -15.25 -3.43
CA CYS A 69 -0.07 -15.09 -2.28
C CYS A 69 -1.17 -14.10 -2.68
N VAL A 70 -2.43 -14.51 -2.56
CA VAL A 70 -3.57 -13.63 -2.84
C VAL A 70 -4.34 -13.42 -1.54
N THR A 71 -4.51 -12.17 -1.13
CA THR A 71 -5.16 -11.84 0.14
C THR A 71 -6.21 -10.74 -0.04
N ARG A 72 -7.03 -10.55 0.99
CA ARG A 72 -8.06 -9.51 1.03
C ARG A 72 -7.45 -8.19 1.50
N ALA A 73 -7.88 -7.08 0.90
CA ALA A 73 -7.67 -5.72 1.37
C ALA A 73 -9.01 -5.04 1.71
N ASP A 74 -8.94 -3.97 2.49
CA ASP A 74 -10.13 -3.18 2.86
C ASP A 74 -10.46 -2.12 1.80
N TYR A 75 -9.45 -1.63 1.07
CA TYR A 75 -9.58 -0.59 0.04
C TYR A 75 -8.91 -1.04 -1.26
N SER A 76 -9.55 -0.70 -2.38
CA SER A 76 -8.98 -0.86 -3.72
C SER A 76 -7.98 0.25 -4.02
N LYS A 77 -7.20 0.07 -5.08
CA LYS A 77 -6.23 1.05 -5.57
C LYS A 77 -6.91 2.39 -5.85
N VAL A 78 -8.04 2.34 -6.56
CA VAL A 78 -8.81 3.52 -6.97
C VAL A 78 -9.40 4.24 -5.75
N GLU A 79 -9.87 3.50 -4.75
CA GLU A 79 -10.39 4.10 -3.52
C GLU A 79 -9.29 4.82 -2.74
N LEU A 80 -8.10 4.22 -2.60
CA LEU A 80 -6.97 4.87 -1.92
C LEU A 80 -6.42 6.06 -2.70
N GLU A 81 -6.35 5.98 -4.03
CA GLU A 81 -5.96 7.11 -4.89
C GLU A 81 -6.93 8.28 -4.73
N THR A 82 -8.24 8.02 -4.81
CA THR A 82 -9.29 9.04 -4.61
C THR A 82 -9.20 9.67 -3.22
N LEU A 83 -8.99 8.84 -2.19
CA LEU A 83 -8.81 9.31 -0.81
C LEU A 83 -7.57 10.22 -0.68
N SER A 84 -6.46 9.83 -1.32
CA SER A 84 -5.22 10.60 -1.30
C SER A 84 -5.37 11.98 -1.96
N GLU A 85 -6.08 12.06 -3.08
CA GLU A 85 -6.38 13.33 -3.76
C GLU A 85 -7.28 14.23 -2.92
N SER A 86 -8.28 13.65 -2.25
CA SER A 86 -9.16 14.38 -1.34
C SER A 86 -8.39 14.95 -0.16
N ILE A 87 -7.48 14.18 0.45
CA ILE A 87 -6.66 14.62 1.59
C ILE A 87 -5.66 15.69 1.15
N ALA A 88 -5.02 15.52 0.00
CA ALA A 88 -4.09 16.52 -0.55
C ALA A 88 -4.76 17.88 -0.77
N SER A 89 -6.05 17.88 -1.14
CA SER A 89 -6.83 19.11 -1.30
C SER A 89 -7.15 19.79 0.04
N ASP A 90 -7.32 19.03 1.11
CA ASP A 90 -7.60 19.54 2.45
C ASP A 90 -6.35 20.04 3.18
N VAL A 91 -5.17 19.51 2.84
CA VAL A 91 -3.90 19.79 3.52
C VAL A 91 -2.85 20.28 2.51
N PRO A 92 -3.00 21.48 1.94
CA PRO A 92 -2.10 21.98 0.90
C PRO A 92 -0.65 22.19 1.38
N ASP A 93 -0.44 22.30 2.70
CA ASP A 93 0.88 22.46 3.31
C ASP A 93 1.57 21.12 3.65
N ALA A 94 0.92 19.97 3.35
CA ALA A 94 1.54 18.67 3.49
C ALA A 94 2.76 18.56 2.55
N PHE A 95 3.82 17.94 3.04
CA PHE A 95 5.01 17.67 2.23
C PHE A 95 4.72 16.62 1.16
N SER A 96 3.92 15.60 1.51
CA SER A 96 3.55 14.50 0.64
C SER A 96 2.24 13.89 1.11
N VAL A 97 1.39 13.46 0.16
CA VAL A 97 0.18 12.68 0.42
C VAL A 97 0.15 11.55 -0.60
N VAL A 98 0.27 10.31 -0.14
CA VAL A 98 0.46 9.14 -1.02
C VAL A 98 -0.42 7.98 -0.58
N ALA A 99 -1.10 7.36 -1.55
CA ALA A 99 -1.73 6.07 -1.37
C ALA A 99 -0.67 4.97 -1.25
N ASP A 100 -0.55 4.36 -0.08
CA ASP A 100 0.30 3.19 0.15
C ASP A 100 -0.56 1.92 0.09
N GLY A 101 -0.51 1.26 -1.06
CA GLY A 101 -1.23 0.00 -1.28
C GLY A 101 -0.67 -1.18 -0.48
N VAL A 102 0.54 -1.10 0.08
CA VAL A 102 1.09 -2.18 0.93
C VAL A 102 0.39 -2.18 2.29
N SER A 103 0.30 -1.03 2.95
CA SER A 103 -0.41 -0.90 4.22
C SER A 103 -1.92 -0.75 4.06
N GLY A 104 -2.39 -0.40 2.86
CA GLY A 104 -3.80 -0.09 2.61
C GLY A 104 -4.22 1.25 3.21
N THR A 105 -3.30 2.21 3.32
CA THR A 105 -3.54 3.53 3.94
C THR A 105 -3.06 4.67 3.06
N VAL A 106 -3.54 5.88 3.34
CA VAL A 106 -2.93 7.11 2.82
C VAL A 106 -1.94 7.65 3.84
N ILE A 107 -0.69 7.82 3.41
CA ILE A 107 0.38 8.40 4.22
C ILE A 107 0.45 9.90 3.93
N VAL A 108 0.29 10.69 4.99
CA VAL A 108 0.38 12.16 4.97
C VAL A 108 1.64 12.57 5.69
N GLN A 109 2.63 13.05 4.95
CA GLN A 109 3.87 13.56 5.52
C GLN A 109 3.77 15.06 5.76
N THR A 110 4.10 15.47 6.98
CA THR A 110 4.02 16.86 7.44
C THR A 110 5.24 17.21 8.27
N TRP A 111 5.46 18.50 8.54
CA TRP A 111 6.48 18.93 9.49
C TRP A 111 6.14 18.54 10.93
N PHE A 112 4.87 18.74 11.33
CA PHE A 112 4.38 18.42 12.67
C PHE A 112 2.96 17.87 12.57
N ASP A 113 2.62 16.97 13.48
CA ASP A 113 1.23 16.59 13.71
C ASP A 113 0.68 17.42 14.88
N ARG A 114 -0.11 18.45 14.56
CA ARG A 114 -0.80 19.29 15.54
C ARG A 114 -2.26 18.85 15.75
N GLY A 115 -2.52 17.55 15.74
CA GLY A 115 -3.87 16.97 15.79
C GLY A 115 -4.49 16.74 14.40
N LEU A 116 -3.68 16.87 13.34
CA LEU A 116 -4.08 16.66 11.97
C LEU A 116 -4.56 15.22 11.76
N GLY A 117 -3.92 14.25 12.41
CA GLY A 117 -4.31 12.84 12.29
C GLY A 117 -5.73 12.56 12.76
N ASP A 118 -6.15 13.14 13.89
CA ASP A 118 -7.52 12.98 14.40
C ASP A 118 -8.53 13.74 13.54
N GLU A 119 -8.18 14.94 13.07
CA GLU A 119 -9.02 15.72 12.16
C GLU A 119 -9.29 14.96 10.85
N LEU A 120 -8.22 14.49 10.20
CA LEU A 120 -8.34 13.74 8.95
C LEU A 120 -9.11 12.45 9.16
N ARG A 121 -8.82 11.67 10.20
CA ARG A 121 -9.57 10.43 10.48
C ARG A 121 -11.05 10.69 10.77
N GLY A 122 -11.36 11.77 11.47
CA GLY A 122 -12.75 12.18 11.71
C GLY A 122 -13.51 12.54 10.42
N LYS A 123 -12.82 13.11 9.42
CA LYS A 123 -13.42 13.54 8.15
C LYS A 123 -13.47 12.44 7.09
N HIS A 124 -12.42 11.62 7.02
CA HIS A 124 -12.13 10.74 5.89
C HIS A 124 -12.09 9.25 6.26
N GLY A 125 -12.20 8.92 7.54
CA GLY A 125 -12.11 7.54 8.04
C GLY A 125 -10.70 7.12 8.42
N ASP A 126 -10.56 5.86 8.84
CA ASP A 126 -9.37 5.41 9.59
C ASP A 126 -8.15 5.02 8.73
N ALA A 127 -8.28 5.00 7.40
CA ALA A 127 -7.21 4.58 6.47
C ALA A 127 -6.13 5.67 6.26
N ILE A 128 -5.68 6.31 7.33
CA ILE A 128 -4.84 7.51 7.29
C ILE A 128 -3.74 7.40 8.34
N VAL A 129 -2.51 7.60 7.88
CA VAL A 129 -1.32 7.69 8.73
C VAL A 129 -0.71 9.06 8.54
N VAL A 130 -0.63 9.84 9.62
CA VAL A 130 0.15 11.08 9.62
C VAL A 130 1.56 10.77 10.10
N ASP A 131 2.55 11.07 9.27
CA ASP A 131 3.97 10.81 9.49
C ASP A 131 4.72 12.15 9.61
N PRO A 132 4.81 12.73 10.83
CA PRO A 132 5.47 14.01 11.03
C PRO A 132 7.00 13.83 11.02
N VAL A 133 7.69 14.63 10.20
CA VAL A 133 9.15 14.65 10.10
C VAL A 133 9.81 15.15 11.39
N MET A 134 9.12 16.02 12.15
CA MET A 134 9.61 16.52 13.44
C MET A 134 8.68 16.10 14.58
N VAL A 135 9.26 15.44 15.58
CA VAL A 135 8.59 15.09 16.83
C VAL A 135 9.14 15.99 17.93
N PRO A 136 8.29 16.76 18.64
CA PRO A 136 8.74 17.59 19.75
C PRO A 136 9.41 16.75 20.84
N LEU A 137 10.59 17.19 21.30
CA LEU A 137 11.33 16.51 22.38
C LEU A 137 10.67 16.67 23.76
N ALA A 138 9.73 17.62 23.91
CA ALA A 138 9.03 17.90 25.14
C ALA A 138 7.53 18.09 24.88
N THR A 139 6.70 17.51 25.75
CA THR A 139 5.23 17.52 25.64
C THR A 139 4.59 18.89 25.84
N ASP A 140 5.34 19.88 26.32
CA ASP A 140 4.93 21.27 26.52
C ASP A 140 5.45 22.22 25.42
N PHE A 141 6.17 21.70 24.42
CA PHE A 141 6.68 22.53 23.33
C PHE A 141 5.55 22.89 22.35
N VAL A 142 5.08 24.12 22.44
CA VAL A 142 4.17 24.73 21.47
C VAL A 142 5.00 25.35 20.36
N VAL A 143 4.92 24.79 19.15
CA VAL A 143 5.52 25.40 17.96
C VAL A 143 4.72 26.68 17.66
N PRO A 144 5.35 27.88 17.63
CA PRO A 144 4.66 29.12 17.32
C PRO A 144 3.96 29.06 15.95
N ASP A 145 2.84 29.78 15.80
CA ASP A 145 2.05 29.81 14.55
C ASP A 145 2.76 30.52 13.39
N ASP A 146 3.83 31.25 13.67
CA ASP A 146 4.61 32.06 12.72
C ASP A 146 5.97 31.46 12.35
N PHE A 147 6.34 30.30 12.90
CA PHE A 147 7.70 29.76 12.75
C PHE A 147 8.11 29.47 11.29
N TYR A 148 7.16 29.26 10.38
CA TYR A 148 7.42 28.94 8.97
C TYR A 148 6.65 29.80 7.96
N ARG A 149 6.19 31.01 8.34
CA ARG A 149 5.69 31.99 7.36
C ARG A 149 6.80 32.70 6.62
#